data_AF-A0A354CZ42-F1
#
_entry.id   AF-A0A354CZ42-F1
#
_cell.length_a   1.000
_cell.length_b   1.000
_cell.length_c   1.000
_cell.angle_alpha   90.00
_cell.angle_beta   90.00
_cell.angle_gamma   90.00
#
_symmetry.space_group_name_H-M   'P 1'
#
loop_
_entity.id
_entity.type
_entity.pdbx_description
1 polymer ?
#
loop_
_entity_poly.entity_id
_entity_poly.type
_entity_poly.pdbx_seq_one_letter_code
_entity_poly.pdbx_strand_id
1 'polypeptide(L)'
;MARAGIVHRLDKDTSGLLIVAKTELAHRHLSRQLKARTLSRTYIALVKGHVPFEQGTIDAAIGRHTVHRKQMTVRYLGGREAVTRYRVLARFAGQATSDK
;
A
#
# COMPACT_ATOMS: atom_id res chain seq x y z
N MET A 1 6.49 19.37 -16.11
CA MET A 1 5.89 18.44 -15.12
C MET A 1 4.91 17.49 -15.75
N ALA A 2 5.12 16.20 -15.59
CA ALA A 2 4.12 15.20 -15.90
C ALA A 2 3.01 15.18 -14.82
N ARG A 3 1.80 14.75 -15.20
CA ARG A 3 0.68 14.44 -14.28
C ARG A 3 0.37 15.54 -13.24
N ALA A 4 0.46 16.82 -13.62
CA ALA A 4 0.18 17.95 -12.74
C ALA A 4 0.90 17.91 -11.37
N GLY A 5 2.12 17.36 -11.33
CA GLY A 5 2.92 17.29 -10.10
C GLY A 5 2.62 16.08 -9.20
N ILE A 6 1.72 15.18 -9.59
CA ILE A 6 1.37 13.97 -8.83
C ILE A 6 2.52 12.95 -8.94
N VAL A 7 3.15 12.64 -7.81
CA VAL A 7 4.29 11.70 -7.72
C VAL A 7 3.92 10.30 -7.22
N HIS A 8 2.81 10.18 -6.49
CA HIS A 8 2.22 8.90 -6.07
C HIS A 8 0.70 9.00 -6.07
N ARG A 9 0.00 7.89 -5.88
CA ARG A 9 -1.47 7.84 -5.85
C ARG A 9 -1.98 6.99 -4.68
N LEU A 10 -3.24 7.20 -4.33
CA LEU A 10 -4.04 6.30 -3.50
C LEU A 10 -5.07 5.58 -4.39
N ASP A 11 -5.62 4.48 -3.89
CA ASP A 11 -6.77 3.84 -4.52
C ASP A 11 -8.05 4.64 -4.23
N LYS A 12 -9.07 4.45 -5.08
CA LYS A 12 -10.27 5.31 -5.12
C LYS A 12 -10.93 5.44 -3.74
N ASP A 13 -11.08 4.32 -3.05
CA ASP A 13 -11.78 4.26 -1.77
C ASP A 13 -10.79 4.24 -0.58
N THR A 14 -9.54 4.65 -0.80
CA THR A 14 -8.52 4.83 0.24
C THR A 14 -8.38 6.31 0.58
N SER A 15 -8.74 6.67 1.81
CA SER A 15 -8.46 7.99 2.36
C SER A 15 -6.99 8.14 2.76
N GLY A 16 -6.51 9.38 2.90
CA GLY A 16 -5.20 9.66 3.49
C GLY A 16 -4.44 10.79 2.80
N LEU A 17 -3.13 10.80 3.03
CA LEU A 17 -2.23 11.86 2.59
C LEU A 17 -1.77 11.64 1.14
N LEU A 18 -1.77 12.72 0.37
CA LEU A 18 -1.22 12.76 -0.98
C LEU A 18 -0.21 13.91 -1.09
N ILE A 19 0.98 13.63 -1.62
CA ILE A 19 2.00 14.64 -1.87
C ILE A 19 1.97 15.03 -3.34
N VAL A 20 1.84 16.32 -3.61
CA VAL A 20 1.82 16.90 -4.97
C VAL A 20 2.91 17.97 -5.08
N ALA A 21 3.77 17.83 -6.08
CA ALA A 21 4.86 18.76 -6.31
C ALA A 21 4.36 20.04 -7.01
N LYS A 22 4.70 21.21 -6.45
CA LYS A 22 4.38 22.52 -7.02
C LYS A 22 5.46 23.07 -7.96
N THR A 23 6.67 22.50 -7.95
CA THR A 23 7.81 22.93 -8.78
C THR A 23 8.52 21.73 -9.41
N GLU A 24 9.13 21.92 -10.60
CA GLU A 24 9.68 20.80 -11.38
C GLU A 24 10.87 20.18 -10.62
N LEU A 25 11.65 21.02 -9.93
CA LEU A 25 12.69 20.59 -9.02
C LEU A 25 12.14 19.67 -7.91
N ALA A 26 11.05 20.07 -7.25
CA ALA A 26 10.42 19.26 -6.21
C ALA A 26 9.87 17.95 -6.79
N HIS A 27 9.25 17.98 -7.97
CA HIS A 27 8.72 16.78 -8.64
C HIS A 27 9.82 15.74 -8.90
N ARG A 28 10.97 16.19 -9.45
CA ARG A 28 12.13 15.31 -9.69
C ARG A 28 12.71 14.78 -8.38
N HIS A 29 12.81 15.61 -7.34
CA HIS A 29 13.32 15.21 -6.04
C HIS A 29 12.44 14.15 -5.36
N LEU A 30 11.13 14.39 -5.27
CA LEU A 30 10.16 13.47 -4.67
C LEU A 30 10.07 12.15 -5.44
N SER A 31 10.12 12.21 -6.79
CA SER A 31 10.16 10.99 -7.62
C SER A 31 11.41 10.14 -7.36
N ARG A 32 12.57 10.78 -7.15
CA ARG A 32 13.80 10.07 -6.78
C ARG A 32 13.68 9.41 -5.41
N GLN A 33 13.12 10.10 -4.42
CA GLN A 33 12.91 9.54 -3.08
C GLN A 33 11.95 8.34 -3.08
N LEU A 34 10.89 8.39 -3.88
CA LEU A 34 9.98 7.25 -4.07
C LEU A 34 10.70 6.06 -4.70
N LYS A 35 11.50 6.28 -5.75
CA LYS A 35 12.30 5.22 -6.40
C LYS A 35 13.33 4.62 -5.44
N ALA A 36 13.97 5.46 -4.63
CA ALA A 36 14.96 5.07 -3.64
C ALA A 36 14.36 4.50 -2.34
N ARG A 37 13.02 4.43 -2.23
CA ARG A 37 12.29 3.99 -1.02
C ARG A 37 12.65 4.77 0.26
N THR A 38 13.06 6.03 0.14
CA THR A 38 13.40 6.90 1.29
C THR A 38 12.21 7.71 1.80
N LEU A 39 11.13 7.79 1.02
CA LEU A 39 9.86 8.38 1.45
C LEU A 39 9.06 7.35 2.28
N SER A 40 8.81 7.64 3.54
CA SER A 40 7.96 6.80 4.40
C SER A 40 6.47 7.09 4.17
N ARG A 41 5.65 6.05 4.29
CA ARG A 41 4.18 6.11 4.25
C ARG A 41 3.65 5.16 5.31
N THR A 42 2.74 5.65 6.14
CA THR A 42 2.12 4.87 7.22
C THR A 42 0.61 4.96 7.04
N TYR A 43 -0.05 3.81 7.16
CA TYR A 43 -1.49 3.68 7.04
C TYR A 43 -2.04 3.00 8.30
N ILE A 44 -3.26 3.36 8.66
CA ILE A 44 -4.07 2.63 9.63
C ILE A 44 -5.13 1.87 8.85
N ALA A 45 -5.32 0.59 9.19
CA ALA A 45 -6.31 -0.27 8.56
C ALA A 45 -7.02 -1.11 9.61
N LEU A 46 -8.30 -1.39 9.36
CA LEU A 46 -9.06 -2.42 10.05
C LEU A 46 -9.07 -3.67 9.16
N VAL A 47 -8.80 -4.84 9.74
CA VAL A 47 -8.73 -6.11 9.02
C VAL A 47 -9.72 -7.11 9.59
N LYS A 48 -10.24 -8.00 8.74
CA LYS A 48 -11.09 -9.12 9.17
C LYS A 48 -10.23 -10.25 9.74
N GLY A 49 -10.68 -10.84 10.85
CA GLY A 49 -10.04 -12.00 11.46
C GLY A 49 -9.00 -11.63 12.54
N HIS A 50 -8.22 -12.63 12.96
CA HIS A 50 -7.24 -12.48 14.03
C HIS A 50 -5.82 -12.53 13.47
N VAL A 51 -5.10 -11.39 13.52
CA VAL A 51 -3.68 -11.32 13.13
C VAL A 51 -2.84 -11.89 14.27
N PRO A 52 -2.22 -13.08 14.17
CA PRO A 52 -1.65 -13.76 15.34
C PRO A 52 -0.53 -12.98 16.03
N PHE A 53 0.31 -12.28 15.26
CA PHE A 53 1.48 -11.57 15.76
C PHE A 53 1.22 -10.06 15.90
N GLU A 54 1.80 -9.44 16.94
CA GLU A 54 1.67 -7.99 17.18
C GLU A 54 2.38 -7.13 16.13
N GLN A 55 3.41 -7.67 15.48
CA GLN A 55 4.12 -7.02 14.40
C GLN A 55 4.60 -8.06 13.40
N GLY A 56 4.82 -7.65 12.16
CA GLY A 56 5.29 -8.54 11.12
C GLY A 56 5.68 -7.81 9.84
N THR A 57 6.30 -8.58 8.94
CA THR A 57 6.62 -8.14 7.58
C THR A 57 5.98 -9.10 6.61
N ILE A 58 5.18 -8.56 5.70
CA ILE A 58 4.66 -9.28 4.53
C ILE A 58 5.62 -8.96 3.38
N ASP A 59 6.45 -9.93 3.02
CA ASP A 59 7.39 -9.87 1.90
C ASP A 59 6.94 -10.84 0.82
N ALA A 60 6.29 -10.32 -0.21
CA ALA A 60 5.75 -11.11 -1.29
C ALA A 60 5.67 -10.27 -2.56
N ALA A 61 6.24 -10.76 -3.66
CA ALA A 61 6.16 -10.08 -4.95
C ALA A 61 4.71 -9.99 -5.44
N ILE A 62 4.30 -8.81 -5.94
CA ILE A 62 2.93 -8.55 -6.40
C ILE A 62 2.94 -8.30 -7.91
N GLY A 63 2.01 -8.95 -8.62
CA GLY A 63 1.78 -8.76 -10.04
C GLY A 63 0.29 -8.52 -10.36
N ARG A 64 0.01 -8.21 -11.62
CA ARG A 64 -1.37 -8.18 -12.12
C ARG A 64 -1.92 -9.60 -12.13
N HIS A 65 -3.16 -9.79 -11.69
CA HIS A 65 -3.85 -11.07 -11.83
C HIS A 65 -3.95 -11.44 -13.32
N THR A 66 -3.71 -12.71 -13.67
CA THR A 66 -3.63 -13.20 -15.06
C THR A 66 -4.98 -13.12 -15.79
N VAL A 67 -6.06 -13.49 -15.10
CA VAL A 67 -7.44 -13.41 -15.60
C VAL A 67 -8.10 -12.07 -15.29
N HIS A 68 -8.22 -11.70 -14.00
CA HIS A 68 -8.92 -10.50 -13.57
C HIS A 68 -8.03 -9.25 -13.63
N ARG A 69 -7.94 -8.64 -14.81
CA ARG A 69 -7.09 -7.46 -15.07
C ARG A 69 -7.33 -6.24 -14.17
N LYS A 70 -8.35 -6.17 -13.32
CA LYS A 70 -8.50 -5.07 -12.33
C LYS A 70 -7.84 -5.38 -10.98
N GLN A 71 -7.49 -6.63 -10.72
CA GLN A 71 -6.97 -7.12 -9.44
C GLN A 71 -5.45 -7.32 -9.47
N MET A 72 -4.85 -7.24 -8.29
CA MET A 72 -3.45 -7.58 -8.03
C MET A 72 -3.39 -8.90 -7.25
N THR A 73 -2.32 -9.67 -7.41
CA THR A 73 -2.13 -10.94 -6.71
C THR A 73 -0.66 -11.14 -6.35
N VAL A 74 -0.39 -12.00 -5.36
CA VAL A 74 0.97 -12.48 -5.10
C VAL A 74 1.42 -13.29 -6.31
N ARG A 75 2.58 -12.91 -6.87
CA ARG A 75 3.11 -13.50 -8.09
C ARG A 75 4.62 -13.62 -8.01
N TYR A 76 5.08 -14.84 -7.74
CA TYR A 76 6.51 -15.15 -7.61
C TYR A 76 7.28 -14.97 -8.93
N LEU A 77 6.69 -15.33 -10.07
CA LEU A 77 7.32 -15.18 -11.39
C LEU A 77 6.86 -13.90 -12.09
N GLY A 78 7.76 -12.93 -12.23
CA GLY A 78 7.50 -11.67 -12.92
C GLY A 78 6.65 -10.66 -12.13
N GLY A 79 6.43 -10.90 -10.84
CA GLY A 79 5.90 -9.90 -9.91
C GLY A 79 6.95 -8.84 -9.58
N ARG A 80 6.50 -7.68 -9.09
CA ARG A 80 7.39 -6.65 -8.55
C ARG A 80 7.54 -6.87 -7.05
N GLU A 81 8.77 -6.76 -6.56
CA GLU A 81 9.05 -6.81 -5.12
C GLU A 81 8.17 -5.84 -4.33
N ALA A 82 7.54 -6.34 -3.27
CA ALA A 82 6.70 -5.55 -2.40
C ALA A 82 6.87 -6.02 -0.95
N VAL A 83 7.12 -5.06 -0.06
CA VAL A 83 7.35 -5.30 1.36
C VAL A 83 6.46 -4.37 2.16
N THR A 84 5.64 -4.95 3.03
CA THR A 84 4.78 -4.21 3.96
C THR A 84 5.10 -4.61 5.38
N ARG A 85 5.45 -3.64 6.23
CA ARG A 85 5.61 -3.84 7.67
C ARG A 85 4.34 -3.39 8.37
N TYR A 86 3.88 -4.17 9.33
CA TYR A 86 2.70 -3.84 10.12
C TYR A 86 2.96 -3.99 11.62
N ARG A 87 2.17 -3.26 12.39
CA ARG A 87 2.03 -3.40 13.84
C ARG A 87 0.54 -3.34 14.18
N VAL A 88 0.06 -4.29 14.99
CA VAL A 88 -1.31 -4.33 15.52
C VAL A 88 -1.42 -3.24 16.58
N LEU A 89 -2.37 -2.31 16.39
CA LEU A 89 -2.63 -1.23 17.33
C LEU A 89 -3.67 -1.60 18.38
N ALA A 90 -4.68 -2.37 17.98
CA ALA A 90 -5.75 -2.86 18.84
C ALA A 90 -6.38 -4.12 18.25
N ARG A 91 -7.00 -4.93 19.10
CA ARG A 91 -7.84 -6.07 18.73
C ARG A 91 -9.24 -5.81 19.24
N PHE A 92 -10.22 -5.87 18.35
CA PHE A 92 -11.62 -5.71 18.69
C PHE A 92 -12.25 -7.09 18.78
N ALA A 93 -12.96 -7.38 19.86
CA ALA A 93 -13.77 -8.58 19.94
C ALA A 93 -14.86 -8.47 18.87
N GLY A 94 -14.80 -9.35 17.87
CA GLY A 94 -15.93 -9.49 16.95
C GLY A 94 -17.09 -10.06 17.74
N GLN A 95 -18.23 -9.36 17.78
CA GLN A 95 -19.49 -10.09 17.90
C GLN A 95 -19.49 -11.08 16.74
N ALA A 96 -19.75 -12.36 17.02
CA ALA A 96 -19.91 -13.37 15.99
C ALA A 96 -21.06 -12.93 15.09
N THR A 97 -20.77 -12.23 14.00
CA THR A 97 -21.73 -12.08 12.91
C THR A 97 -21.78 -13.43 12.24
N SER A 98 -22.80 -14.20 12.61
CA SER A 98 -23.27 -15.36 11.87
C SER A 98 -23.66 -14.89 10.46
N ASP A 99 -22.70 -14.88 9.55
CA ASP A 99 -23.00 -14.68 8.13
C ASP A 99 -23.49 -16.01 7.56
N LYS A 100 -24.78 -16.01 7.17
CA LYS A 100 -25.44 -16.97 6.28
C LYS A 100 -24.78 -16.98 4.89
#